data_AF-A0A9D1KCK1-F1
#
_entry.id   AF-A0A9D1KCK1-F1
#
_cell.length_a   1.000
_cell.length_b   1.000
_cell.length_c   1.000
_cell.angle_alpha   90.00
_cell.angle_beta   90.00
_cell.angle_gamma   90.00
#
_symmetry.space_group_name_H-M   'P 1'
#
loop_
_entity.id
_entity.type
_entity.pdbx_description
1 polymer ?
#
loop_
_entity_poly.entity_id
_entity_poly.type
_entity_poly.pdbx_seq_one_letter_code
_entity_poly.pdbx_strand_id
1 'polypeptide(L)'
;MLKSVAYYLRLISVVLFVIFVCLLLNVVFNCGIFGISFLVMCGLFVLINIFTVLSRKDIYKELVSYNLISFALTFYLGIIVVKLYTDYRTHSTMYMINYDYFKTNFIIIDLVILGIILNTLFIYFWDIKKED
;
A
#
# COMPACT_ATOMS: atom_id res chain seq x y z
N MET A 1 18.17 -11.65 14.68
CA MET A 1 16.89 -12.37 14.53
C MET A 1 15.72 -11.42 14.24
N LEU A 2 15.49 -10.37 15.03
CA LEU A 2 14.38 -9.43 14.80
C LEU A 2 14.46 -8.70 13.43
N LYS A 3 15.65 -8.23 13.05
CA LYS A 3 15.89 -7.55 11.75
C LYS A 3 15.62 -8.45 10.54
N SER A 4 15.89 -9.76 10.62
CA SER A 4 15.58 -10.71 9.54
C SER A 4 14.09 -11.03 9.48
N VAL A 5 13.44 -11.21 10.63
CA VAL A 5 11.99 -11.43 10.71
C VAL A 5 11.21 -10.24 10.16
N ALA A 6 11.58 -9.01 10.53
CA ALA A 6 10.94 -7.79 10.03
C ALA A 6 11.07 -7.65 8.50
N TYR A 7 12.20 -8.05 7.93
CA TYR A 7 12.43 -8.05 6.48
C TYR A 7 11.52 -9.04 5.75
N TYR A 8 11.39 -10.28 6.24
CA TYR A 8 10.47 -11.26 5.64
C TYR A 8 9.00 -10.86 5.81
N LEU A 9 8.63 -10.30 6.96
CA LEU A 9 7.28 -9.81 7.23
C LEU A 9 6.90 -8.71 6.24
N ARG A 10 7.83 -7.81 5.92
CA ARG A 10 7.65 -6.76 4.92
C ARG A 10 7.39 -7.35 3.54
N LEU A 11 8.16 -8.34 3.12
CA LEU A 11 7.98 -8.99 1.82
C LEU A 11 6.61 -9.66 1.72
N ILE A 12 6.20 -10.38 2.77
CA ILE A 12 4.85 -10.97 2.86
C ILE A 12 3.77 -9.90 2.80
N SER A 13 3.94 -8.78 3.51
CA SER A 13 3.00 -7.65 3.49
C SER A 13 2.84 -7.07 2.09
N VAL A 14 3.93 -6.89 1.34
CA VAL A 14 3.88 -6.38 -0.04
C VAL A 14 3.15 -7.36 -0.97
N VAL A 15 3.40 -8.67 -0.82
CA VAL A 15 2.68 -9.69 -1.59
C VAL A 15 1.18 -9.67 -1.29
N LEU A 16 0.80 -9.60 -0.02
CA LEU A 16 -0.60 -9.50 0.40
C LEU A 16 -1.26 -8.22 -0.13
N PHE A 17 -0.53 -7.10 -0.09
CA PHE A 17 -1.00 -5.83 -0.64
C PHE A 17 -1.34 -5.96 -2.13
N VAL A 18 -0.46 -6.56 -2.93
CA VAL A 18 -0.71 -6.78 -4.36
C VAL A 18 -1.93 -7.67 -4.58
N ILE A 19 -2.08 -8.75 -3.80
CA ILE A 19 -3.26 -9.64 -3.90
C ILE A 19 -4.56 -8.84 -3.63
N PHE A 20 -4.59 -8.03 -2.58
CA PHE A 20 -5.77 -7.21 -2.26
C PHE A 20 -6.08 -6.16 -3.33
N VAL A 21 -5.06 -5.50 -3.90
CA VAL A 21 -5.25 -4.59 -5.03
C VAL A 21 -5.87 -5.33 -6.22
N CYS A 22 -5.40 -6.54 -6.52
CA CYS A 22 -5.96 -7.36 -7.60
C CYS A 22 -7.44 -7.70 -7.35
N LEU A 23 -7.83 -8.01 -6.11
CA LEU A 23 -9.23 -8.27 -5.75
C LEU A 23 -10.12 -7.02 -5.90
N LEU A 24 -9.53 -5.83 -5.78
CA LEU A 24 -10.23 -4.54 -5.92
C LEU A 24 -10.31 -4.03 -7.38
N LEU A 25 -9.63 -4.67 -8.35
CA LEU A 25 -9.51 -4.18 -9.74
C LEU A 25 -10.85 -3.79 -10.37
N ASN A 26 -11.89 -4.60 -10.20
CA ASN A 26 -13.21 -4.31 -10.77
C ASN A 26 -13.81 -3.00 -10.19
N VAL A 27 -13.68 -2.79 -8.88
CA VAL A 27 -14.15 -1.55 -8.23
C VAL A 27 -13.31 -0.36 -8.66
N VAL A 28 -12.00 -0.56 -8.72
CA VAL A 28 -11.03 0.45 -9.13
C VAL A 28 -11.35 1.00 -10.52
N PHE A 29 -11.59 0.15 -11.53
CA PHE A 29 -11.95 0.63 -12.87
C PHE A 29 -13.30 1.35 -12.89
N ASN A 30 -14.26 0.92 -12.08
CA ASN A 30 -15.57 1.58 -11.96
C ASN A 30 -15.49 2.93 -11.22
N CYS A 31 -14.48 3.16 -10.38
CA CYS A 31 -14.24 4.44 -9.70
C CYS A 31 -13.61 5.52 -10.60
N GLY A 32 -13.29 5.21 -11.86
CA GLY A 32 -12.76 6.17 -12.84
C GLY A 32 -11.39 6.74 -12.44
N ILE A 33 -11.24 8.06 -12.50
CA ILE A 33 -9.96 8.75 -12.30
C ILE A 33 -9.33 8.46 -10.92
N PHE A 34 -10.16 8.33 -9.88
CA PHE A 34 -9.69 8.03 -8.52
C PHE A 34 -9.14 6.61 -8.40
N GLY A 35 -9.74 5.66 -9.11
CA GLY A 35 -9.21 4.29 -9.16
C GLY A 35 -7.91 4.20 -9.96
N ILE A 36 -7.79 4.94 -11.07
CA ILE A 36 -6.55 4.99 -11.84
C ILE A 36 -5.42 5.63 -11.01
N SER A 37 -5.69 6.74 -10.32
CA SER A 37 -4.75 7.35 -9.36
C SER A 37 -4.25 6.32 -8.35
N PHE A 38 -5.18 5.57 -7.77
CA PHE A 38 -4.87 4.53 -6.81
C PHE A 38 -3.98 3.42 -7.37
N LEU A 39 -4.24 2.94 -8.59
CA LEU A 39 -3.37 1.96 -9.23
C LEU A 39 -1.95 2.49 -9.46
N VAL A 40 -1.82 3.74 -9.89
CA VAL A 40 -0.51 4.37 -10.10
C VAL A 40 0.25 4.46 -8.77
N MET A 41 -0.42 4.92 -7.71
CA MET A 41 0.18 5.00 -6.36
C MET A 41 0.57 3.63 -5.82
N CYS A 42 -0.29 2.61 -5.96
CA CYS A 42 0.05 1.22 -5.62
C CYS A 42 1.29 0.74 -6.39
N GLY A 43 1.38 1.03 -7.68
CA GLY A 43 2.54 0.68 -8.50
C GLY A 43 3.83 1.32 -7.98
N LEU A 44 3.80 2.63 -7.69
CA LEU A 44 4.93 3.35 -7.11
C LEU A 44 5.33 2.79 -5.73
N PHE A 45 4.35 2.46 -4.90
CA PHE A 45 4.60 1.86 -3.59
C PHE A 45 5.31 0.51 -3.70
N VAL A 46 4.89 -0.35 -4.64
CA VAL A 46 5.54 -1.64 -4.90
C VAL A 46 6.96 -1.43 -5.42
N LEU A 47 7.17 -0.51 -6.37
CA LEU A 47 8.49 -0.19 -6.91
C LEU A 47 9.47 0.27 -5.83
N ILE A 48 9.03 1.17 -4.93
CA ILE A 48 9.87 1.67 -3.84
C ILE A 48 10.18 0.59 -2.83
N ASN A 49 9.20 -0.28 -2.52
CA ASN A 49 9.46 -1.44 -1.66
C ASN A 49 10.48 -2.41 -2.28
N ILE A 50 10.38 -2.69 -3.57
CA ILE A 50 11.37 -3.51 -4.28
C ILE A 50 12.75 -2.84 -4.25
N PHE A 51 12.82 -1.53 -4.56
CA PHE A 51 14.07 -0.78 -4.57
C PHE A 51 14.76 -0.79 -3.21
N THR A 52 14.03 -0.50 -2.13
CA THR A 52 14.59 -0.49 -0.77
C THR A 52 15.03 -1.87 -0.30
N VAL A 53 14.34 -2.94 -0.74
CA VAL A 53 14.75 -4.32 -0.50
C VAL A 53 16.02 -4.67 -1.26
N LEU A 54 16.12 -4.30 -2.55
CA LEU A 54 17.28 -4.56 -3.41
C LEU A 54 18.50 -3.74 -3.01
N SER A 55 18.31 -2.50 -2.56
CA SER A 55 19.40 -1.59 -2.17
C SER A 55 20.23 -2.13 -1.00
N ARG A 56 19.67 -3.02 -0.17
CA ARG A 56 20.32 -3.66 1.01
C ARG A 56 20.96 -2.69 2.02
N LYS A 57 20.87 -1.37 1.84
CA LYS A 57 21.35 -0.34 2.77
C LYS A 57 20.75 -0.58 4.15
N ASP A 58 21.60 -0.59 5.18
CA ASP A 58 21.19 -0.94 6.54
C ASP A 58 20.22 0.07 7.16
N ILE A 59 20.22 1.31 6.65
CA ILE A 59 19.32 2.38 7.07
C ILE A 59 17.86 2.00 6.83
N TYR A 60 17.56 1.32 5.71
CA TYR A 60 16.22 0.81 5.43
C TYR A 60 15.81 -0.38 6.29
N LYS A 61 16.78 -1.10 6.89
CA LYS A 61 16.50 -2.20 7.82
C LYS A 61 16.20 -1.71 9.24
N GLU A 62 16.62 -0.51 9.60
CA GLU A 62 16.40 0.07 10.93
C GLU A 62 15.08 0.84 11.06
N LEU A 63 14.39 1.09 9.96
CA LEU A 63 13.09 1.77 9.93
C LEU A 63 11.93 0.84 10.33
N VAL A 64 11.85 0.51 11.62
CA VAL A 64 10.73 -0.24 12.21
C VAL A 64 9.38 0.46 11.94
N SER A 65 9.34 1.80 12.05
CA SER A 65 8.13 2.59 11.80
C SER A 65 7.63 2.48 10.35
N TYR A 66 8.54 2.42 9.37
CA TYR A 66 8.18 2.23 7.97
C TYR A 66 7.52 0.87 7.73
N ASN A 67 8.09 -0.19 8.31
CA ASN A 67 7.57 -1.54 8.17
C ASN A 67 6.19 -1.66 8.82
N LEU A 68 5.99 -1.00 9.97
CA LEU A 68 4.72 -0.98 10.68
C LEU A 68 3.62 -0.23 9.90
N ILE A 69 3.95 0.92 9.32
CA ILE A 69 3.01 1.69 8.47
C ILE A 69 2.63 0.89 7.22
N SER A 70 3.60 0.23 6.56
CA SER A 70 3.35 -0.62 5.39
C SER A 70 2.42 -1.80 5.72
N PHE A 71 2.61 -2.39 6.90
CA PHE A 71 1.75 -3.46 7.39
C PHE A 71 0.33 -2.95 7.71
N ALA A 72 0.21 -1.81 8.39
CA ALA A 72 -1.07 -1.17 8.69
C ALA A 72 -1.84 -0.82 7.41
N LEU A 73 -1.14 -0.31 6.38
CA LEU A 73 -1.71 -0.03 5.07
C LEU A 73 -2.27 -1.30 4.41
N THR A 74 -1.52 -2.39 4.46
CA THR A 74 -1.94 -3.69 3.91
C THR A 74 -3.16 -4.22 4.64
N PHE A 75 -3.19 -4.11 5.98
CA PHE A 75 -4.33 -4.52 6.79
C PHE A 75 -5.58 -3.68 6.49
N TYR A 76 -5.42 -2.36 6.36
CA TYR A 76 -6.51 -1.46 5.99
C TYR A 76 -7.08 -1.77 4.61
N LEU A 77 -6.22 -2.08 3.64
CA LEU A 77 -6.64 -2.55 2.33
C LEU A 77 -7.45 -3.85 2.43
N GLY A 78 -7.05 -4.79 3.31
CA GLY A 78 -7.81 -5.99 3.62
C GLY A 78 -9.22 -5.70 4.17
N ILE A 79 -9.37 -4.69 5.03
CA ILE A 79 -10.70 -4.27 5.53
C ILE A 79 -11.59 -3.80 4.37
N ILE A 80 -11.04 -3.02 3.44
CA ILE A 80 -11.78 -2.53 2.25
C ILE A 80 -12.20 -3.69 1.35
N VAL A 81 -11.33 -4.69 1.17
CA VAL A 81 -11.66 -5.93 0.44
C VAL A 81 -12.80 -6.69 1.13
N VAL A 82 -12.74 -6.87 2.45
CA VAL A 82 -13.83 -7.53 3.20
C VAL A 82 -15.15 -6.76 3.06
N LYS A 83 -15.10 -5.43 3.08
CA LYS A 83 -16.28 -4.59 2.86
C LYS A 83 -16.87 -4.83 1.47
N LEU A 84 -16.04 -4.90 0.43
CA LEU A 84 -16.48 -5.23 -0.93
C LEU A 84 -17.19 -6.59 -0.99
N TYR A 85 -16.59 -7.65 -0.43
CA TYR A 85 -17.20 -8.97 -0.40
C TYR A 85 -18.50 -9.02 0.41
N THR A 86 -18.57 -8.26 1.50
CA THR A 86 -19.79 -8.14 2.30
C THR A 86 -20.88 -7.46 1.50
N ASP A 87 -20.58 -6.36 0.81
CA ASP A 87 -21.54 -5.64 -0.02
C ASP A 87 -22.07 -6.53 -1.17
N TYR A 88 -21.19 -7.31 -1.82
CA TYR A 88 -21.59 -8.32 -2.81
C TYR A 88 -22.50 -9.41 -2.24
N ARG A 89 -22.24 -9.87 -1.02
CA ARG A 89 -23.01 -10.94 -0.38
C ARG A 89 -24.38 -10.45 0.11
N THR A 90 -24.45 -9.22 0.61
CA THR A 90 -25.68 -8.68 1.22
C THR A 90 -26.66 -8.13 0.17
N HIS A 91 -26.17 -7.68 -1.00
CA HIS A 91 -27.01 -7.07 -2.03
C HIS A 91 -27.08 -7.97 -3.28
N SER A 92 -27.89 -9.04 -3.19
CA SER A 92 -28.17 -9.97 -4.30
C SER A 92 -28.94 -9.36 -5.47
N THR A 93 -29.30 -8.08 -5.38
CA THR A 93 -30.11 -7.36 -6.37
C THR A 93 -29.58 -5.95 -6.52
N MET A 94 -28.75 -5.69 -7.55
CA MET A 94 -28.44 -4.41 -8.22
C MET A 94 -28.37 -3.06 -7.44
N TYR A 95 -28.42 -3.05 -6.10
CA TYR A 95 -28.34 -1.86 -5.27
C TYR A 95 -26.90 -1.68 -4.84
N MET A 96 -26.17 -1.08 -5.79
CA MET A 96 -25.02 -0.19 -5.68
C MET A 96 -24.00 -0.54 -4.59
N ILE A 97 -22.93 -1.23 -5.03
CA ILE A 97 -21.59 -1.02 -4.46
C ILE A 97 -21.43 0.48 -4.19
N ASN A 98 -21.15 0.85 -2.94
CA ASN A 98 -20.98 2.26 -2.58
C ASN A 98 -19.64 2.78 -3.12
N TYR A 99 -19.63 3.17 -4.39
CA TYR A 99 -18.41 3.64 -5.06
C TYR A 99 -17.83 4.90 -4.41
N ASP A 100 -18.63 5.73 -3.72
CA ASP A 100 -18.13 6.92 -3.03
C ASP A 100 -17.34 6.55 -1.77
N TYR A 101 -17.74 5.47 -1.08
CA TYR A 101 -16.91 4.86 -0.03
C TYR A 101 -15.56 4.43 -0.62
N PHE A 102 -15.54 3.66 -1.71
CA PHE A 102 -14.28 3.18 -2.29
C PHE A 102 -13.39 4.33 -2.80
N LYS A 103 -13.95 5.33 -3.50
CA LYS A 103 -13.21 6.52 -3.93
C LYS A 103 -12.54 7.23 -2.76
N THR A 104 -13.28 7.45 -1.67
CA THR A 104 -12.74 8.12 -0.47
C THR A 104 -11.60 7.32 0.14
N ASN A 105 -11.76 6.00 0.27
CA ASN A 105 -10.72 5.13 0.80
C ASN A 105 -9.48 5.07 -0.13
N PHE A 106 -9.66 5.09 -1.45
CA PHE A 106 -8.57 5.18 -2.41
C PHE A 106 -7.76 6.46 -2.25
N ILE A 107 -8.43 7.61 -2.11
CA ILE A 107 -7.75 8.90 -1.85
C ILE A 107 -6.96 8.86 -0.54
N ILE A 108 -7.54 8.30 0.53
CA ILE A 108 -6.85 8.17 1.83
C ILE A 108 -5.59 7.30 1.67
N ILE A 109 -5.70 6.17 0.97
CA ILE A 109 -4.55 5.29 0.73
C ILE A 109 -3.48 6.00 -0.11
N ASP A 110 -3.88 6.74 -1.15
CA ASP A 110 -2.95 7.49 -2.00
C ASP A 110 -2.15 8.51 -1.19
N LEU A 111 -2.80 9.23 -0.28
CA LEU A 111 -2.13 10.18 0.62
C LEU A 111 -1.15 9.48 1.56
N VAL A 112 -1.53 8.33 2.13
CA VAL A 112 -0.64 7.55 2.99
C VAL A 112 0.56 7.04 2.20
N ILE A 113 0.34 6.48 1.00
CA ILE A 113 1.42 6.03 0.11
C ILE A 113 2.35 7.19 -0.21
N LEU A 114 1.82 8.35 -0.62
CA LEU A 114 2.63 9.53 -0.91
C LEU A 114 3.48 9.96 0.28
N GLY A 115 2.94 9.94 1.50
CA GLY A 115 3.70 10.20 2.72
C GLY A 115 4.84 9.19 2.94
N ILE A 116 4.60 7.90 2.68
CA ILE A 116 5.62 6.85 2.75
C ILE A 116 6.72 7.08 1.71
N ILE A 117 6.36 7.41 0.47
CA ILE A 117 7.30 7.68 -0.62
C ILE A 117 8.20 8.87 -0.27
N LEU A 118 7.60 9.99 0.14
CA LEU A 118 8.34 11.20 0.52
C LEU A 118 9.31 10.94 1.68
N ASN A 119 8.86 10.22 2.71
CA ASN A 119 9.72 9.85 3.82
C ASN A 119 10.90 8.96 3.37
N THR A 120 10.64 8.00 2.47
CA THR A 120 11.69 7.11 1.93
C THR A 120 12.74 7.87 1.13
N LEU A 121 12.30 8.83 0.31
CA LEU A 121 13.18 9.70 -0.45
C LEU A 121 13.99 10.62 0.47
N PHE A 122 13.35 11.22 1.48
CA PHE A 122 14.04 12.07 2.45
C PHE A 122 15.17 11.32 3.17
N ILE A 123 14.89 10.10 3.62
CA ILE A 123 15.88 9.23 4.27
C ILE A 123 17.03 8.89 3.30
N TYR A 124 16.71 8.59 2.03
CA TYR A 124 17.71 8.31 1.02
C TYR A 124 18.67 9.49 0.81
N PHE A 125 18.12 10.69 0.63
CA PHE A 125 18.93 11.89 0.41
C PHE A 125 19.74 12.30 1.65
N TRP A 126 19.17 12.13 2.85
CA TRP A 126 19.88 12.40 4.10
C TRP A 126 21.09 11.48 4.29
N ASP A 127 20.94 10.21 3.91
CA ASP A 127 22.03 9.25 3.95
C ASP A 127 23.17 9.63 2.99
N ILE A 128 22.85 9.95 1.73
CA ILE A 128 23.86 10.39 0.75
C ILE A 128 24.66 11.59 1.28
N LYS A 129 23.97 12.57 1.89
CA LYS A 129 24.63 13.76 2.46
C LYS A 129 25.56 13.45 3.64
N LYS A 130 25.39 12.31 4.33
CA LYS A 130 26.29 11.90 5.42
C LYS A 130 27.56 11.20 4.93
N GLU A 131 27.55 10.71 3.70
CA GLU A 131 28.71 10.06 3.07
C GLU A 131 29.66 11.08 2.40
N ASP A 132 29.20 12.32 2.17
CA ASP A 132 29.99 13.50 1.73
C ASP A 132 30.54 14.33 2.91
#